data_AF-A0A4S2FXS9-F1
#
_entry.id   AF-A0A4S2FXS9-F1
#
_cell.length_a   1.000
_cell.length_b   1.000
_cell.length_c   1.000
_cell.angle_alpha   90.00
_cell.angle_beta   90.00
_cell.angle_gamma   90.00
#
_symmetry.space_group_name_H-M   'P 1'
#
loop_
_entity.id
_entity.type
_entity.pdbx_description
1 polymer ?
#
loop_
_entity_poly.entity_id
_entity_poly.type
_entity_poly.pdbx_seq_one_letter_code
_entity_poly.pdbx_strand_id
1 'polypeptide(L)'
;MKNLKLNDKVTVFDQSGVITDVVDETREPYLYGVTFDATQKTYVIEEAHIKLAEDNRPITERIKTFEDAVAALGEAHPLVQHYKQYEQQMNGNFVDMTDITAYLKMRIIVAALNEGWEPKFEKGEWRYAPWFSLVTEEGFNEMDDEEKATVCRVVGRSSSDAYAGGGIACAYADNASSDAYSYSAARLAFKTRELAEYAGKQFIEIWRDFIFA
;
A
#
# COMPACT_ATOMS: atom_id res chain seq x y z
N MET A 1 24.23 -2.55 12.03
CA MET A 1 23.32 -2.56 13.19
C MET A 1 22.18 -1.61 12.88
N LYS A 2 20.93 -2.06 12.98
CA LYS A 2 19.78 -1.16 12.83
C LYS A 2 19.66 -0.39 14.15
N ASN A 3 19.76 0.92 14.11
CA ASN A 3 19.52 1.75 15.29
C ASN A 3 18.06 1.58 15.70
N LEU A 4 17.81 0.93 16.85
CA LEU A 4 16.48 0.89 17.46
C LEU A 4 16.04 2.33 17.74
N LYS A 5 14.74 2.60 17.79
CA LYS A 5 14.12 3.87 18.22
C LYS A 5 13.33 3.66 19.51
N LEU A 6 13.15 4.72 20.29
CA LEU A 6 12.32 4.70 21.50
C LEU A 6 10.90 4.23 21.12
N ASN A 7 10.35 3.26 21.87
CA ASN A 7 9.07 2.57 21.62
C ASN A 7 9.04 1.52 20.48
N ASP A 8 10.19 1.12 19.91
CA ASP A 8 10.19 -0.02 18.99
C ASP A 8 9.76 -1.30 19.72
N LYS A 9 8.88 -2.09 19.08
CA LYS A 9 8.55 -3.43 19.58
C LYS A 9 9.75 -4.36 19.38
N VAL A 10 10.22 -4.95 20.47
CA VAL A 10 11.38 -5.84 20.45
C VAL A 10 11.09 -7.14 21.18
N THR A 11 11.75 -8.22 20.74
CA THR A 11 11.78 -9.51 21.43
C THR A 11 13.06 -9.59 22.24
N VAL A 12 12.91 -9.94 23.52
CA VAL A 12 14.01 -10.11 24.47
C VAL A 12 14.19 -11.60 24.77
N PHE A 13 15.44 -12.04 24.77
CA PHE A 13 15.83 -13.40 25.12
C PHE A 13 16.61 -13.38 26.45
N ASP A 14 16.09 -14.05 27.48
CA ASP A 14 16.86 -14.32 28.70
C ASP A 14 17.43 -15.75 28.68
N GLN A 15 18.32 -16.08 29.62
CA GLN A 15 18.93 -17.41 29.73
C GLN A 15 17.93 -18.54 30.08
N SER A 16 16.64 -18.22 30.25
CA SER A 16 15.56 -19.11 30.70
C SER A 16 14.31 -19.16 29.79
N GLY A 17 14.17 -18.32 28.75
CA GLY A 17 13.00 -18.32 27.87
C GLY A 17 12.84 -17.10 26.95
N VAL A 18 11.80 -17.14 26.10
CA VAL A 18 11.41 -16.07 25.14
C VAL A 18 10.35 -15.18 25.79
N ILE A 19 10.55 -13.86 25.80
CA ILE A 19 9.56 -12.90 26.29
C ILE A 19 9.04 -12.03 25.14
N THR A 20 7.71 -11.92 25.00
CA THR A 20 7.04 -11.47 23.77
C THR A 20 6.56 -10.01 23.75
N ASP A 21 6.55 -9.30 24.89
CA ASP A 21 6.03 -7.93 24.97
C ASP A 21 6.95 -7.01 25.78
N VAL A 22 7.52 -5.99 25.12
CA VAL A 22 8.56 -5.10 25.67
C VAL A 22 8.34 -3.67 25.18
N VAL A 23 8.43 -2.71 26.10
CA VAL A 23 8.45 -1.26 25.83
C VAL A 23 9.83 -0.73 26.26
N ASP A 24 10.56 -0.10 25.33
CA ASP A 24 11.88 0.51 25.58
C ASP A 24 11.72 1.90 26.25
N GLU A 25 12.21 2.04 27.49
CA GLU A 25 12.00 3.25 28.30
C GLU A 25 13.26 4.13 28.48
N THR A 26 14.50 3.62 28.36
CA THR A 26 15.74 4.43 28.56
C THR A 26 17.00 3.86 27.88
N ARG A 27 17.85 4.77 27.35
CA ARG A 27 19.16 4.47 26.73
C ARG A 27 20.32 4.96 27.60
N GLU A 28 20.91 4.05 28.36
CA GLU A 28 22.31 4.15 28.78
C GLU A 28 23.16 3.35 27.77
N PRO A 29 24.46 3.64 27.57
CA PRO A 29 25.11 3.52 26.25
C PRO A 29 25.11 2.15 25.57
N TYR A 30 24.73 1.04 26.23
CA TYR A 30 24.52 -0.28 25.63
C TYR A 30 23.46 -1.14 26.35
N LEU A 31 22.59 -0.50 27.15
CA LEU A 31 21.66 -1.18 28.06
C LEU A 31 20.25 -0.60 27.89
N TYR A 32 19.28 -1.46 27.62
CA TYR A 32 17.87 -1.09 27.46
C TYR A 32 17.10 -1.44 28.73
N GLY A 33 16.37 -0.47 29.27
CA GLY A 33 15.40 -0.67 30.35
C GLY A 33 14.07 -1.18 29.80
N VAL A 34 13.67 -2.37 30.24
CA VAL A 34 12.40 -3.01 29.84
C VAL A 34 11.56 -3.27 31.09
N THR A 35 10.34 -2.75 31.10
CA THR A 35 9.39 -2.95 32.20
C THR A 35 8.42 -4.10 31.87
N PHE A 36 8.37 -5.13 32.72
CA PHE A 36 7.42 -6.24 32.57
C PHE A 36 6.30 -6.19 33.61
N ASP A 37 5.08 -6.43 33.13
CA ASP A 37 3.82 -6.74 33.81
C ASP A 37 3.38 -5.87 35.02
N ALA A 38 2.22 -6.21 35.60
CA ALA A 38 1.53 -5.50 36.68
C ALA A 38 2.37 -5.26 37.95
N THR A 39 3.57 -5.82 38.03
CA THR A 39 4.54 -5.64 39.13
C THR A 39 5.50 -4.46 38.94
N GLN A 40 5.51 -3.78 37.78
CA GLN A 40 6.38 -2.62 37.46
C GLN A 40 7.88 -2.89 37.61
N LYS A 41 8.34 -4.13 37.38
CA LYS A 41 9.74 -4.47 37.54
C LYS A 41 10.53 -4.17 36.26
N THR A 42 11.58 -3.36 36.37
CA THR A 42 12.49 -3.01 35.27
C THR A 42 13.66 -3.99 35.20
N TYR A 43 13.97 -4.45 33.99
CA TYR A 43 15.13 -5.28 33.68
C TYR A 43 16.06 -4.55 32.73
N VAL A 44 17.35 -4.79 32.88
CA VAL A 44 18.40 -4.21 32.05
C VAL A 44 18.93 -5.30 31.13
N ILE A 45 18.78 -5.12 29.81
CA ILE A 45 19.17 -6.11 28.81
C ILE A 45 20.22 -5.51 27.86
N GLU A 46 21.25 -6.28 27.52
CA GLU A 46 22.23 -5.90 26.50
C GLU A 46 21.62 -5.92 25.11
N GLU A 47 21.99 -4.96 24.26
CA GLU A 47 21.50 -4.82 22.88
C GLU A 47 21.58 -6.12 22.06
N ALA A 48 22.60 -6.96 22.29
CA ALA A 48 22.80 -8.23 21.59
C ALA A 48 21.65 -9.23 21.78
N HIS A 49 20.86 -9.08 22.85
CA HIS A 49 19.73 -9.94 23.19
C HIS A 49 18.37 -9.35 22.77
N ILE A 50 18.38 -8.25 22.03
CA ILE A 50 17.19 -7.54 21.55
C ILE A 50 17.09 -7.73 20.04
N LYS A 51 16.00 -8.35 19.59
CA LYS A 51 15.65 -8.41 18.17
C LYS A 51 14.42 -7.56 17.93
N LEU A 52 14.36 -6.91 16.78
CA LEU A 52 13.10 -6.30 16.32
C LEU A 52 12.04 -7.39 16.26
N ALA A 53 10.89 -7.15 16.91
CA ALA A 53 9.78 -8.09 16.84
C ALA A 53 9.28 -8.11 15.39
N GLU A 54 9.25 -9.29 14.78
CA GLU A 54 8.65 -9.46 13.45
C GLU A 54 7.13 -9.33 13.58
N ASP A 55 6.55 -8.32 12.92
CA ASP A 55 5.09 -8.16 12.85
C ASP A 55 4.51 -9.16 11.85
N ASN A 56 4.11 -10.32 12.38
CA ASN A 56 3.58 -11.46 11.63
C ASN A 56 2.10 -11.30 11.22
N ARG A 57 1.49 -10.12 11.43
CA ARG A 57 0.13 -9.88 10.95
C ARG A 57 0.08 -9.94 9.41
N PRO A 58 -1.06 -10.33 8.83
CA PRO A 58 -1.28 -10.24 7.39
C PRO A 58 -0.88 -8.86 6.84
N ILE A 59 -0.27 -8.80 5.65
CA ILE A 59 0.20 -7.53 5.08
C ILE A 59 -0.94 -6.51 4.91
N THR A 60 -2.16 -6.99 4.64
CA THR A 60 -3.39 -6.18 4.57
C THR A 60 -3.83 -5.59 5.91
N GLU A 61 -3.40 -6.15 7.04
CA GLU A 61 -3.63 -5.56 8.37
C GLU A 61 -2.54 -4.56 8.76
N ARG A 62 -1.34 -4.72 8.21
CA ARG A 62 -0.19 -3.84 8.42
C ARG A 62 -0.26 -2.57 7.57
N ILE A 63 -0.72 -2.68 6.32
CA ILE A 63 -0.71 -1.58 5.35
C ILE A 63 -2.13 -1.08 5.09
N LYS A 64 -2.58 -0.05 5.81
CA LYS A 64 -3.90 0.56 5.64
C LYS A 64 -3.84 1.96 5.05
N THR A 65 -2.73 2.65 5.28
CA THR A 65 -2.48 4.02 4.82
C THR A 65 -1.26 4.07 3.91
N PHE A 66 -1.07 5.19 3.23
CA PHE A 66 0.14 5.41 2.44
C PHE A 66 1.38 5.46 3.35
N GLU A 67 1.25 6.05 4.53
CA GLU A 67 2.30 6.17 5.53
C GLU A 67 2.73 4.81 6.06
N ASP A 68 1.79 3.86 6.24
CA ASP A 68 2.12 2.47 6.59
C ASP A 68 2.99 1.82 5.51
N ALA A 69 2.68 2.05 4.22
CA ALA A 69 3.47 1.53 3.10
C ALA A 69 4.88 2.12 3.07
N VAL A 70 5.02 3.42 3.34
CA VAL A 70 6.33 4.10 3.46
C VAL A 70 7.12 3.52 4.64
N ALA A 71 6.48 3.32 5.80
CA ALA A 71 7.12 2.75 6.97
C ALA A 71 7.58 1.30 6.74
N ALA A 72 6.76 0.49 6.05
CA ALA A 72 7.06 -0.91 5.78
C ALA A 72 8.22 -1.10 4.79
N LEU A 73 8.32 -0.26 3.74
CA LEU A 73 9.47 -0.28 2.83
C LEU A 73 10.72 0.36 3.45
N GLY A 74 10.50 1.35 4.31
CA GLY A 74 11.55 2.10 4.97
C GLY A 74 12.09 3.25 4.14
N GLU A 75 12.68 4.22 4.85
CA GLU A 75 13.16 5.48 4.30
C GLU A 75 14.19 5.32 3.18
N ALA A 76 15.08 4.32 3.28
CA ALA A 76 16.12 4.09 2.29
C ALA A 76 15.62 3.46 0.98
N HIS A 77 14.35 3.06 0.91
CA HIS A 77 13.80 2.41 -0.28
C HIS A 77 13.77 3.39 -1.47
N PRO A 78 14.26 3.01 -2.67
CA PRO A 78 14.35 3.93 -3.81
C PRO A 78 13.04 4.61 -4.19
N LEU A 79 11.91 3.88 -4.13
CA LEU A 79 10.59 4.47 -4.41
C LEU A 79 10.19 5.55 -3.39
N VAL A 80 10.51 5.33 -2.10
CA VAL A 80 10.24 6.30 -1.02
C VAL A 80 11.12 7.53 -1.20
N GLN A 81 12.40 7.34 -1.52
CA GLN A 81 13.33 8.44 -1.80
C GLN A 81 12.86 9.30 -2.98
N HIS A 82 12.45 8.67 -4.09
CA HIS A 82 11.94 9.40 -5.25
C HIS A 82 10.66 10.18 -4.94
N TYR A 83 9.71 9.58 -4.19
CA TYR A 83 8.51 10.30 -3.74
C TYR A 83 8.86 11.51 -2.87
N LYS A 84 9.76 11.35 -1.90
CA LYS A 84 10.17 12.44 -1.01
C LYS A 84 10.90 13.56 -1.75
N GLN A 85 11.76 13.22 -2.70
CA GLN A 85 12.42 14.21 -3.54
C GLN A 85 11.40 14.99 -4.38
N TYR A 86 10.42 14.30 -4.98
CA TYR A 86 9.32 14.92 -5.71
C TYR A 86 8.50 15.85 -4.81
N GLU A 87 8.09 15.39 -3.63
CA GLU A 87 7.34 16.17 -2.64
C GLU A 87 8.10 17.44 -2.20
N GLN A 88 9.41 17.33 -1.97
CA GLN A 88 10.26 18.47 -1.66
C GLN A 88 10.34 19.48 -2.82
N GLN A 89 10.46 19.00 -4.07
CA GLN A 89 10.50 19.86 -5.25
C GLN A 89 9.20 20.62 -5.46
N MET A 90 8.07 19.96 -5.20
CA MET A 90 6.75 20.58 -5.31
C MET A 90 6.44 21.52 -4.14
N ASN A 91 7.20 21.47 -3.04
CA ASN A 91 6.99 22.28 -1.84
C ASN A 91 5.52 22.22 -1.34
N GLY A 92 4.90 21.04 -1.45
CA GLY A 92 3.49 20.82 -1.11
C GLY A 92 2.46 21.35 -2.12
N ASN A 93 2.89 21.96 -3.23
CA ASN A 93 2.01 22.42 -4.31
C ASN A 93 1.87 21.35 -5.40
N PHE A 94 0.83 20.52 -5.28
CA PHE A 94 0.51 19.47 -6.25
C PHE A 94 -0.59 19.85 -7.24
N VAL A 95 -0.89 21.15 -7.37
CA VAL A 95 -1.90 21.65 -8.32
C VAL A 95 -1.52 21.18 -9.72
N ASP A 96 -2.49 20.57 -10.41
CA ASP A 96 -2.36 19.97 -11.76
C ASP A 96 -1.39 18.78 -11.89
N MET A 97 -0.98 18.14 -10.78
CA MET A 97 -0.05 16.98 -10.76
C MET A 97 -0.61 15.78 -9.97
N THR A 98 -1.94 15.67 -9.91
CA THR A 98 -2.63 14.66 -9.10
C THR A 98 -2.38 13.24 -9.58
N ASP A 99 -2.30 13.01 -10.90
CA ASP A 99 -1.88 11.73 -11.49
C ASP A 99 -0.49 11.31 -11.05
N ILE A 100 0.49 12.20 -11.19
CA ILE A 100 1.90 11.89 -10.92
C ILE A 100 2.05 11.59 -9.44
N THR A 101 1.42 12.39 -8.58
CA THR A 101 1.41 12.16 -7.14
C THR A 101 0.77 10.81 -6.81
N ALA A 102 -0.40 10.51 -7.40
CA ALA A 102 -1.10 9.26 -7.18
C ALA A 102 -0.30 8.04 -7.67
N TYR A 103 0.34 8.14 -8.84
CA TYR A 103 1.19 7.10 -9.39
C TYR A 103 2.40 6.81 -8.50
N LEU A 104 3.09 7.84 -8.02
CA LEU A 104 4.23 7.67 -7.10
C LEU A 104 3.80 6.99 -5.79
N LYS A 105 2.66 7.42 -5.22
CA LYS A 105 2.09 6.78 -4.03
C LYS A 105 1.73 5.32 -4.29
N MET A 106 1.09 5.03 -5.42
CA MET A 106 0.68 3.68 -5.81
C MET A 106 1.85 2.73 -5.99
N ARG A 107 2.98 3.18 -6.56
CA ARG A 107 4.19 2.35 -6.68
C ARG A 107 4.72 1.89 -5.33
N ILE A 108 4.69 2.77 -4.33
CA ILE A 108 5.11 2.46 -2.95
C ILE A 108 4.13 1.47 -2.32
N ILE A 109 2.82 1.72 -2.42
CA ILE A 109 1.78 0.83 -1.87
C ILE A 109 1.89 -0.58 -2.46
N VAL A 110 2.01 -0.69 -3.79
CA VAL A 110 2.11 -1.98 -4.48
C VAL A 110 3.37 -2.73 -4.07
N ALA A 111 4.51 -2.04 -4.00
CA ALA A 111 5.77 -2.66 -3.55
C ALA A 111 5.67 -3.15 -2.10
N ALA A 112 5.07 -2.36 -1.21
CA ALA A 112 4.86 -2.73 0.19
C ALA A 112 3.94 -3.97 0.31
N LEU A 113 2.81 -3.97 -0.39
CA LEU A 113 1.84 -5.07 -0.35
C LEU A 113 2.37 -6.37 -0.99
N ASN A 114 3.27 -6.28 -1.97
CA ASN A 114 3.85 -7.45 -2.61
C ASN A 114 4.97 -8.10 -1.79
N GLU A 115 5.52 -7.41 -0.78
CA GLU A 115 6.58 -7.93 0.10
C GLU A 115 7.79 -8.46 -0.69
N GLY A 116 8.28 -7.65 -1.63
CA GLY A 116 9.44 -7.99 -2.48
C GLY A 116 9.13 -8.93 -3.64
N TRP A 117 7.89 -9.37 -3.82
CA TRP A 117 7.50 -10.03 -5.06
C TRP A 117 7.49 -9.03 -6.22
N GLU A 118 8.09 -9.43 -7.34
CA GLU A 118 8.07 -8.72 -8.61
C GLU A 118 7.69 -9.69 -9.74
N PRO A 119 6.97 -9.22 -10.77
CA PRO A 119 6.62 -10.04 -11.93
C PRO A 119 7.88 -10.56 -12.65
N LYS A 120 7.95 -11.88 -12.86
CA LYS A 120 9.08 -12.51 -13.58
C LYS A 120 8.82 -12.74 -15.07
N PHE A 121 7.57 -12.57 -15.50
CA PHE A 121 7.09 -12.79 -16.86
C PHE A 121 7.28 -14.23 -17.34
N GLU A 122 7.10 -15.19 -16.44
CA GLU A 122 7.27 -16.61 -16.71
C GLU A 122 5.94 -17.29 -17.10
N LYS A 123 6.04 -18.42 -17.83
CA LYS A 123 4.85 -19.18 -18.22
C LYS A 123 4.16 -19.75 -16.97
N GLY A 124 2.87 -19.47 -16.82
CA GLY A 124 2.07 -19.92 -15.67
C GLY A 124 2.05 -18.94 -14.50
N GLU A 125 2.71 -17.79 -14.62
CA GLU A 125 2.65 -16.73 -13.63
C GLU A 125 1.40 -15.86 -13.81
N TRP A 126 0.52 -15.92 -12.81
CA TRP A 126 -0.64 -15.04 -12.72
C TRP A 126 -0.23 -13.69 -12.12
N ARG A 127 -0.71 -12.62 -12.74
CA ARG A 127 -0.44 -11.23 -12.34
C ARG A 127 -1.78 -10.53 -12.21
N TYR A 128 -2.11 -10.12 -11.00
CA TYR A 128 -3.42 -9.55 -10.69
C TYR A 128 -3.32 -8.04 -10.64
N ALA A 129 -4.39 -7.35 -11.00
CA ALA A 129 -4.49 -5.91 -10.88
C ALA A 129 -5.94 -5.56 -10.53
N PRO A 130 -6.17 -4.48 -9.76
CA PRO A 130 -7.51 -3.99 -9.52
C PRO A 130 -8.24 -3.74 -10.84
N TRP A 131 -9.51 -4.11 -10.88
CA TRP A 131 -10.40 -3.79 -11.97
C TRP A 131 -11.54 -2.95 -11.41
N PHE A 132 -11.84 -1.83 -12.07
CA PHE A 132 -12.81 -0.86 -11.59
C PHE A 132 -13.97 -0.77 -12.58
N SER A 133 -15.18 -0.65 -12.04
CA SER A 133 -16.39 -0.35 -12.81
C SER A 133 -16.70 1.13 -12.68
N LEU A 134 -17.00 1.78 -13.81
CA LEU A 134 -17.50 3.16 -13.83
C LEU A 134 -19.00 3.13 -13.53
N VAL A 135 -19.44 3.85 -12.50
CA VAL A 135 -20.86 3.92 -12.15
C VAL A 135 -21.22 5.37 -11.81
N THR A 136 -22.34 5.85 -12.32
CA THR A 136 -22.87 7.17 -11.99
C THR A 136 -23.34 7.21 -10.53
N GLU A 137 -23.46 8.41 -9.96
CA GLU A 137 -23.97 8.54 -8.58
C GLU A 137 -25.40 8.00 -8.44
N GLU A 138 -26.25 8.26 -9.43
CA GLU A 138 -27.61 7.70 -9.53
C GLU A 138 -27.57 6.17 -9.60
N GLY A 139 -26.79 5.59 -10.51
CA GLY A 139 -26.66 4.14 -10.65
C GLY A 139 -26.07 3.47 -9.40
N PHE A 140 -25.16 4.13 -8.69
CA PHE A 140 -24.64 3.61 -7.42
C PHE A 140 -25.70 3.64 -6.32
N ASN A 141 -26.53 4.68 -6.25
CA ASN A 141 -27.53 4.79 -5.20
C ASN A 141 -28.68 3.78 -5.37
N GLU A 142 -28.98 3.40 -6.61
CA GLU A 142 -29.96 2.39 -6.98
C GLU A 142 -29.51 0.94 -6.72
N MET A 143 -28.19 0.70 -6.58
CA MET A 143 -27.64 -0.62 -6.27
C MET A 143 -28.01 -1.11 -4.87
N ASP A 144 -28.12 -2.42 -4.72
CA ASP A 144 -28.24 -3.03 -3.40
C ASP A 144 -26.90 -3.04 -2.64
N ASP A 145 -26.93 -3.43 -1.36
CA ASP A 145 -25.73 -3.39 -0.50
C ASP A 145 -24.64 -4.40 -0.95
N GLU A 146 -25.02 -5.48 -1.63
CA GLU A 146 -24.10 -6.50 -2.15
C GLU A 146 -23.40 -5.99 -3.42
N GLU A 147 -24.17 -5.37 -4.32
CA GLU A 147 -23.66 -4.67 -5.50
C GLU A 147 -22.74 -3.52 -5.11
N LYS A 148 -23.14 -2.68 -4.14
CA LYS A 148 -22.30 -1.59 -3.60
C LYS A 148 -20.99 -2.10 -2.99
N ALA A 149 -20.97 -3.31 -2.43
CA ALA A 149 -19.76 -3.94 -1.88
C ALA A 149 -18.77 -4.43 -2.96
N THR A 150 -19.25 -4.60 -4.20
CA THR A 150 -18.45 -5.03 -5.36
C THR A 150 -18.11 -3.88 -6.31
N VAL A 151 -18.90 -2.81 -6.29
CA VAL A 151 -18.72 -1.62 -7.14
C VAL A 151 -17.84 -0.58 -6.47
N CYS A 152 -16.69 -0.30 -7.07
CA CYS A 152 -15.80 0.79 -6.65
C CYS A 152 -16.24 2.10 -7.32
N ARG A 153 -16.57 3.13 -6.54
CA ARG A 153 -17.01 4.45 -7.03
C ARG A 153 -15.93 5.16 -7.85
N VAL A 154 -16.23 5.55 -9.09
CA VAL A 154 -15.55 6.63 -9.84
C VAL A 154 -16.49 7.22 -10.91
N VAL A 155 -16.36 8.53 -11.18
CA VAL A 155 -17.31 9.40 -11.91
C VAL A 155 -17.53 8.98 -13.37
N GLY A 156 -18.79 8.93 -13.81
CA GLY A 156 -19.20 8.41 -15.13
C GLY A 156 -19.19 9.40 -16.30
N ARG A 157 -19.28 8.86 -17.54
CA ARG A 157 -19.64 9.58 -18.78
C ARG A 157 -20.70 8.80 -19.56
N SER A 158 -21.65 9.51 -20.16
CA SER A 158 -22.61 8.98 -21.15
C SER A 158 -23.09 10.10 -22.08
N SER A 159 -23.50 9.74 -23.30
CA SER A 159 -24.84 10.14 -23.74
C SER A 159 -25.50 9.19 -24.74
N SER A 160 -24.81 8.19 -25.34
CA SER A 160 -25.53 7.22 -26.19
C SER A 160 -25.00 5.79 -26.34
N ASP A 161 -23.77 5.44 -25.91
CA ASP A 161 -23.36 4.03 -25.77
C ASP A 161 -22.12 3.96 -24.87
N ALA A 162 -22.17 3.21 -23.77
CA ALA A 162 -21.03 3.04 -22.85
C ALA A 162 -20.76 1.56 -22.59
N TYR A 163 -20.28 0.83 -23.61
CA TYR A 163 -19.60 -0.46 -23.44
C TYR A 163 -18.21 -0.25 -22.79
N ALA A 164 -18.16 0.37 -21.60
CA ALA A 164 -16.91 0.80 -20.99
C ALA A 164 -16.18 -0.35 -20.28
N GLY A 165 -15.34 -1.09 -21.02
CA GLY A 165 -14.30 -1.95 -20.43
C GLY A 165 -13.14 -1.11 -19.90
N GLY A 166 -12.99 -1.01 -18.58
CA GLY A 166 -12.00 -0.15 -17.86
C GLY A 166 -10.51 -0.52 -17.98
N GLY A 167 -10.07 -1.05 -19.13
CA GLY A 167 -8.67 -1.34 -19.42
C GLY A 167 -8.01 -0.12 -20.08
N ILE A 168 -7.17 0.60 -19.31
CA ILE A 168 -6.63 1.95 -19.55
C ILE A 168 -5.73 2.05 -20.83
N ALA A 169 -6.38 1.89 -21.99
CA ALA A 169 -6.09 2.22 -23.41
C ALA A 169 -5.41 1.22 -24.41
N CYS A 170 -5.95 1.18 -25.65
CA CYS A 170 -5.34 0.90 -26.98
C CYS A 170 -6.22 1.57 -28.07
N ALA A 171 -5.67 2.34 -29.02
CA ALA A 171 -6.48 3.15 -29.97
C ALA A 171 -6.05 3.02 -31.45
N TYR A 172 -7.04 2.86 -32.34
CA TYR A 172 -7.02 3.33 -33.73
C TYR A 172 -8.34 4.05 -33.99
N ALA A 173 -8.30 5.31 -34.44
CA ALA A 173 -9.46 6.18 -34.49
C ALA A 173 -9.75 6.64 -35.92
N ASP A 174 -10.96 6.34 -36.42
CA ASP A 174 -11.48 7.01 -37.62
C ASP A 174 -12.62 7.99 -37.33
N ASN A 175 -13.19 8.04 -36.11
CA ASN A 175 -13.99 9.16 -35.60
C ASN A 175 -14.14 9.07 -34.06
N ALA A 176 -13.65 10.11 -33.38
CA ALA A 176 -13.76 10.50 -31.94
C ALA A 176 -14.01 9.41 -30.87
N SER A 177 -13.09 9.32 -29.89
CA SER A 177 -13.15 8.59 -28.60
C SER A 177 -14.08 7.37 -28.54
N SER A 178 -13.99 6.48 -29.52
CA SER A 178 -14.78 5.26 -29.64
C SER A 178 -14.02 4.04 -29.12
N ASP A 179 -14.74 3.17 -28.39
CA ASP A 179 -14.39 1.84 -27.87
C ASP A 179 -12.90 1.47 -27.75
N ALA A 180 -12.37 1.55 -26.51
CA ALA A 180 -11.06 1.01 -26.17
C ALA A 180 -11.12 -0.52 -25.98
N TYR A 181 -10.99 -1.28 -27.08
CA TYR A 181 -10.70 -2.72 -27.00
C TYR A 181 -9.24 -2.94 -26.55
N SER A 182 -8.99 -3.02 -25.23
CA SER A 182 -7.64 -3.26 -24.69
C SER A 182 -7.42 -4.74 -24.33
N TYR A 183 -6.54 -5.42 -25.06
CA TYR A 183 -6.02 -6.74 -24.70
C TYR A 183 -4.77 -6.67 -23.80
N SER A 184 -4.17 -5.49 -23.60
CA SER A 184 -2.93 -5.31 -22.84
C SER A 184 -2.79 -3.86 -22.36
N ALA A 185 -2.68 -3.67 -21.04
CA ALA A 185 -2.42 -2.37 -20.41
C ALA A 185 -1.23 -2.50 -19.44
N ALA A 186 -0.48 -1.42 -19.23
CA ALA A 186 0.52 -1.36 -18.16
C ALA A 186 -0.20 -1.32 -16.81
N ARG A 187 -0.02 -2.35 -15.98
CA ARG A 187 -0.72 -2.48 -14.69
C ARG A 187 0.27 -2.63 -13.55
N LEU A 188 -0.04 -2.00 -12.42
CA LEU A 188 0.63 -2.30 -11.16
C LEU A 188 0.13 -3.66 -10.69
N ALA A 189 1.01 -4.66 -10.76
CA ALA A 189 0.67 -6.06 -10.56
C ALA A 189 0.83 -6.50 -9.11
N PHE A 190 -0.04 -7.40 -8.69
CA PHE A 190 -0.06 -8.04 -7.38
C PHE A 190 0.14 -9.55 -7.51
N LYS A 191 0.81 -10.14 -6.52
CA LYS A 191 1.11 -11.59 -6.44
C LYS A 191 -0.13 -12.48 -6.30
N THR A 192 -1.26 -11.94 -5.83
CA THR A 192 -2.52 -12.66 -5.62
C THR A 192 -3.72 -11.79 -5.96
N ARG A 193 -4.85 -12.41 -6.32
CA ARG A 193 -6.11 -11.72 -6.58
C ARG A 193 -6.59 -10.95 -5.36
N GLU A 194 -6.52 -11.57 -4.18
CA GLU A 194 -7.04 -11.02 -2.93
C GLU A 194 -6.29 -9.73 -2.54
N LEU A 195 -4.98 -9.67 -2.82
CA LEU A 195 -4.19 -8.44 -2.66
C LEU A 195 -4.58 -7.35 -3.66
N ALA A 196 -4.86 -7.71 -4.91
CA ALA A 196 -5.33 -6.74 -5.90
C ALA A 196 -6.71 -6.18 -5.50
N GLU A 197 -7.63 -7.03 -5.05
CA GLU A 197 -8.94 -6.60 -4.56
C GLU A 197 -8.83 -5.70 -3.33
N TYR A 198 -7.99 -6.08 -2.35
CA TYR A 198 -7.70 -5.26 -1.18
C TYR A 198 -7.12 -3.90 -1.57
N ALA A 199 -6.09 -3.88 -2.43
CA ALA A 199 -5.44 -2.65 -2.84
C ALA A 199 -6.39 -1.70 -3.60
N GLY A 200 -7.25 -2.26 -4.45
CA GLY A 200 -8.27 -1.50 -5.17
C GLY A 200 -9.30 -0.86 -4.25
N LYS A 201 -9.76 -1.58 -3.23
CA LYS A 201 -10.75 -1.10 -2.25
C LYS A 201 -10.16 -0.14 -1.22
N GLN A 202 -9.04 -0.51 -0.61
CA GLN A 202 -8.42 0.25 0.49
C GLN A 202 -7.90 1.61 0.03
N PHE A 203 -7.34 1.69 -1.17
CA PHE A 203 -6.70 2.89 -1.69
C PHE A 203 -7.47 3.49 -2.87
N ILE A 204 -8.81 3.33 -2.88
CA ILE A 204 -9.67 3.70 -4.00
C ILE A 204 -9.54 5.16 -4.43
N GLU A 205 -9.35 6.08 -3.47
CA GLU A 205 -9.17 7.50 -3.75
C GLU A 205 -7.88 7.79 -4.53
N ILE A 206 -6.78 7.15 -4.15
CA ILE A 206 -5.51 7.29 -4.85
C ILE A 206 -5.60 6.61 -6.23
N TRP A 207 -6.32 5.48 -6.34
CA TRP A 207 -6.57 4.85 -7.64
C TRP A 207 -7.40 5.75 -8.55
N ARG A 208 -8.44 6.41 -8.03
CA ARG A 208 -9.23 7.39 -8.78
C ARG A 208 -8.32 8.50 -9.31
N ASP A 209 -7.51 9.09 -8.45
CA ASP A 209 -6.64 10.21 -8.84
C ASP A 209 -5.59 9.79 -9.88
N PHE A 210 -5.16 8.52 -9.87
CA PHE A 210 -4.28 7.96 -10.90
C PHE A 210 -4.98 7.69 -12.24
N ILE A 211 -6.24 7.23 -12.21
CA ILE A 211 -6.96 6.78 -13.41
C ILE A 211 -7.63 7.94 -14.16
N PHE A 212 -8.07 8.99 -13.46
CA PHE A 212 -8.93 10.04 -14.00
C PHE A 212 -8.33 11.45 -14.02
N ALA A 213 -7.01 11.58 -13.85
CA ALA A 213 -6.36 12.87 -13.99
C ALA A 213 -6.47 13.45 -15.41
#